data_AF-A0AAN0W477-F1
#
_entry.id   AF-A0AAN0W477-F1
#
_cell.length_a   1.000
_cell.length_b   1.000
_cell.length_c   1.000
_cell.angle_alpha   90.00
_cell.angle_beta   90.00
_cell.angle_gamma   90.00
#
_symmetry.space_group_name_H-M   'P 1'
#
loop_
_entity.id
_entity.type
_entity.pdbx_description
1 polymer ?
#
loop_
_entity_poly.entity_id
_entity_poly.type
_entity_poly.pdbx_seq_one_letter_code
_entity_poly.pdbx_strand_id
1 'polypeptide(L)'
;MNDINVGQKIMAFKKGAELPSKRLAELADITPSMLSQIKKGITNPSLQTLKLISVALNIPLFNFFLEDTNTEELVVRANPRKK
;
A
#
# COMPACT_ATOMS: atom_id res chain seq x y z
N MET A 1 4.74 -4.04 -16.39
CA MET A 1 4.16 -4.52 -15.13
C MET A 1 4.05 -3.31 -14.24
N ASN A 2 2.85 -2.98 -13.75
CA ASN A 2 2.72 -1.96 -12.71
C ASN A 2 3.33 -2.56 -11.45
N ASP A 3 4.51 -2.10 -11.05
CA ASP A 3 5.08 -2.50 -9.76
C ASP A 3 4.20 -1.91 -8.66
N ILE A 4 3.45 -2.77 -7.96
CA ILE A 4 2.65 -2.37 -6.81
C ILE A 4 3.58 -1.74 -5.77
N ASN A 5 3.47 -0.42 -5.59
CA ASN A 5 4.27 0.28 -4.60
C ASN A 5 3.67 0.12 -3.20
N VAL A 6 3.91 -1.06 -2.61
CA VAL A 6 3.48 -1.43 -1.26
C VAL A 6 3.93 -0.41 -0.23
N GLY A 7 5.14 0.14 -0.37
CA GLY A 7 5.66 1.19 0.50
C GLY A 7 4.76 2.45 0.52
N GLN A 8 4.31 2.89 -0.65
CA GLN A 8 3.40 4.04 -0.76
C GLN A 8 2.02 3.73 -0.17
N LYS A 9 1.46 2.54 -0.42
CA LYS A 9 0.17 2.12 0.17
C LYS A 9 0.25 2.08 1.70
N ILE A 10 1.31 1.53 2.29
CA ILE A 10 1.54 1.56 3.74
C ILE A 10 1.53 2.99 4.28
N MET A 11 2.22 3.92 3.59
CA MET A 11 2.26 5.32 4.00
C MET A 11 0.91 6.02 3.89
N ALA A 12 0.10 5.69 2.88
CA ALA A 12 -1.25 6.21 2.71
C ALA A 12 -2.16 5.79 3.88
N PHE A 13 -2.19 4.49 4.22
CA PHE A 13 -2.96 3.99 5.37
C PHE A 13 -2.46 4.58 6.70
N LYS A 14 -1.14 4.66 6.88
CA LYS A 14 -0.53 5.32 8.05
C LYS A 14 -0.96 6.79 8.18
N LYS A 15 -1.12 7.50 7.06
CA LYS A 15 -1.60 8.90 7.07
C LYS A 15 -3.08 8.96 7.42
N GLY A 16 -3.90 8.07 6.86
CA GLY A 16 -5.33 7.97 7.19
C GLY A 16 -5.61 7.60 8.65
N ALA A 17 -4.72 6.82 9.28
CA ALA A 17 -4.78 6.47 10.70
C ALA A 17 -4.09 7.50 11.63
N GLU A 18 -3.64 8.64 11.11
CA GLU A 18 -2.94 9.71 11.85
C GLU A 18 -1.73 9.23 12.69
N LEU A 19 -1.12 8.11 12.29
CA LEU A 19 -0.11 7.43 13.09
C LEU A 19 1.30 7.96 12.78
N PRO A 20 2.11 8.39 13.76
CA PRO A 20 3.50 8.79 13.50
C PRO A 20 4.35 7.60 12.98
N SER A 21 5.31 7.85 12.08
CA SER A 21 6.14 6.76 11.51
C SER A 21 6.93 5.99 12.56
N LYS A 22 7.43 6.68 13.59
CA LYS A 22 8.11 6.05 14.73
C LYS A 22 7.16 5.09 15.47
N ARG A 23 5.92 5.53 15.68
CA ARG A 23 4.89 4.73 16.35
C ARG A 23 4.47 3.51 15.53
N LEU A 24 4.35 3.65 14.22
CA LEU A 24 4.10 2.50 13.33
C LEU A 24 5.23 1.47 13.41
N ALA A 25 6.49 1.92 13.41
CA ALA A 25 7.63 1.03 13.52
C ALA A 25 7.62 0.26 14.84
N GLU A 26 7.36 0.95 15.96
CA GLU A 26 7.20 0.33 17.28
C GLU A 26 6.06 -0.69 17.32
N LEU A 27 4.87 -0.34 16.81
CA LEU A 27 3.70 -1.22 16.83
C LEU A 27 3.85 -2.44 15.92
N ALA A 28 4.54 -2.29 14.80
CA ALA A 28 4.79 -3.38 13.86
C ALA A 28 6.01 -4.22 14.25
N ASP A 29 6.69 -3.90 15.36
CA ASP A 29 7.93 -4.56 15.81
C ASP A 29 9.02 -4.57 14.74
N ILE A 30 9.23 -3.41 14.10
CA ILE A 30 10.26 -3.22 13.08
C ILE A 30 11.11 -1.99 13.39
N THR A 31 12.33 -1.96 12.85
CA THR A 31 13.19 -0.80 13.03
C THR A 31 12.69 0.40 12.20
N PRO A 32 12.86 1.64 12.68
CA PRO A 32 12.57 2.84 11.88
C PRO A 32 13.36 2.88 10.56
N SER A 33 14.56 2.30 10.54
CA SER A 33 15.38 2.15 9.33
C SER A 33 14.69 1.26 8.30
N MET A 34 14.18 0.11 8.72
CA MET A 34 13.46 -0.82 7.85
C MET A 34 12.18 -0.20 7.29
N LEU A 35 11.40 0.50 8.12
CA LEU A 35 10.22 1.24 7.63
C LEU A 35 10.59 2.30 6.60
N SER A 36 11.72 3.00 6.78
CA SER A 36 12.25 3.99 5.82
C SER A 36 12.67 3.34 4.50
N GLN A 37 13.32 2.18 4.55
CA GLN A 37 13.72 1.42 3.36
C GLN A 37 12.50 0.91 2.58
N ILE A 38 11.48 0.41 3.28
CA ILE A 38 10.20 -0.04 2.67
C ILE A 38 9.51 1.13 1.97
N LYS A 39 9.40 2.29 2.65
CA LYS A 39 8.81 3.50 2.06
C LYS A 39 9.49 3.91 0.75
N LYS A 40 10.82 3.79 0.68
CA LYS A 40 11.62 4.16 -0.49
C LYS A 40 11.65 3.08 -1.58
N GLY A 41 11.05 1.91 -1.35
CA GLY A 41 11.13 0.78 -2.27
C GLY A 41 12.54 0.18 -2.38
N ILE A 42 13.42 0.44 -1.42
CA ILE A 42 14.81 -0.07 -1.42
C ILE A 42 14.84 -1.54 -1.01
N THR A 43 13.91 -1.94 -0.15
CA THR A 43 13.80 -3.33 0.31
C THR A 43 12.43 -3.88 -0.02
N ASN A 44 12.39 -5.15 -0.39
CA ASN A 44 11.16 -5.92 -0.53
C ASN A 44 10.85 -6.56 0.83
N PRO A 45 9.89 -6.02 1.60
CA PRO A 45 9.54 -6.61 2.88
C PRO A 45 8.98 -8.02 2.72
N SER A 46 9.26 -8.88 3.69
CA SER A 46 8.66 -10.22 3.75
C SER A 46 7.14 -10.14 3.96
N LEU A 47 6.41 -11.21 3.60
CA LEU A 47 4.98 -11.32 3.94
C LEU A 47 4.73 -11.20 5.45
N GLN A 48 5.63 -11.72 6.28
CA GLN A 48 5.53 -11.62 7.73
C GLN A 48 5.62 -10.17 8.19
N THR A 49 6.57 -9.40 7.64
CA THR A 49 6.69 -7.96 7.89
C THR A 49 5.43 -7.22 7.49
N LEU A 50 4.89 -7.49 6.29
CA LEU A 50 3.67 -6.85 5.83
C LEU A 50 2.48 -7.19 6.74
N LYS A 51 2.38 -8.43 7.22
CA LYS A 51 1.36 -8.84 8.19
C LYS A 51 1.47 -8.05 9.50
N LEU A 52 2.68 -7.84 10.03
CA LEU A 52 2.87 -7.05 11.24
C LEU A 52 2.44 -5.60 11.04
N ILE A 53 2.80 -5.00 9.91
CA ILE A 53 2.40 -3.64 9.55
C ILE A 53 0.88 -3.54 9.37
N SER A 54 0.22 -4.53 8.76
CA SER A 54 -1.24 -4.51 8.57
C SER A 54 -1.98 -4.58 9.90
N VAL A 55 -1.49 -5.42 10.84
CA VAL A 55 -2.03 -5.51 12.21
C VAL A 55 -1.83 -4.18 12.95
N ALA A 56 -0.64 -3.59 12.86
CA ALA A 56 -0.34 -2.30 13.51
C ALA A 56 -1.20 -1.13 12.97
N LEU A 57 -1.59 -1.19 11.69
CA LEU A 57 -2.49 -0.22 11.05
C LEU A 57 -3.98 -0.57 11.22
N ASN A 58 -4.30 -1.70 11.84
CA ASN A 58 -5.66 -2.24 11.98
C ASN A 58 -6.41 -2.35 10.63
N ILE A 59 -5.73 -2.89 9.62
CA ILE A 59 -6.31 -3.13 8.29
C ILE A 59 -6.02 -4.56 7.79
N PRO A 60 -6.82 -5.10 6.86
CA PRO A 60 -6.49 -6.34 6.18
C PRO A 60 -5.22 -6.24 5.34
N LEU A 61 -4.40 -7.30 5.33
CA LEU A 61 -3.14 -7.36 4.58
C LEU A 61 -3.31 -7.10 3.07
N PHE A 62 -4.39 -7.59 2.47
CA PHE A 62 -4.64 -7.44 1.03
C PHE A 62 -4.77 -5.97 0.60
N ASN A 63 -5.07 -5.05 1.52
CA ASN A 63 -5.19 -3.63 1.22
C ASN A 63 -3.88 -3.02 0.66
N PHE A 64 -2.73 -3.61 0.96
CA PHE A 64 -1.46 -3.15 0.38
C PHE A 64 -1.31 -3.46 -1.11
N PHE A 65 -2.15 -4.36 -1.64
CA PHE A 65 -2.08 -4.86 -3.01
C PHE A 65 -3.29 -4.48 -3.86
N LEU A 66 -4.28 -3.77 -3.28
CA LEU A 66 -5.41 -3.27 -4.04
C LEU A 66 -4.98 -2.11 -4.95
N GLU A 67 -5.14 -2.31 -6.26
CA GLU A 67 -5.07 -1.26 -7.25
C GLU A 67 -6.43 -0.58 -7.38
N ASP A 68 -6.43 0.75 -7.45
CA ASP A 68 -7.63 1.52 -7.76
C ASP A 68 -7.94 1.26 -9.23
N THR A 69 -8.89 0.36 -9.49
CA THR A 69 -9.31 0.06 -10.86
C THR A 69 -10.04 1.28 -11.38
N ASN A 70 -9.49 1.97 -12.38
CA ASN A 70 -10.17 3.08 -13.03
C ASN A 70 -11.36 2.53 -13.82
N THR A 71 -12.52 2.47 -13.17
CA THR A 71 -13.77 2.00 -13.79
C THR A 71 -14.21 2.84 -14.99
N GLU A 72 -13.68 4.06 -15.17
CA GLU A 72 -13.98 4.88 -16.35
C GLU A 72 -13.45 4.26 -17.65
N GLU A 73 -12.34 3.52 -17.60
CA GLU A 73 -11.79 2.79 -18.76
C GLU A 73 -12.60 1.53 -19.09
N LEU A 74 -13.42 1.05 -18.14
CA LEU A 74 -14.27 -0.14 -18.32
C LEU A 74 -15.64 0.18 -18.94
N VAL A 75 -16.00 1.47 -19.08
CA VAL A 75 -17.28 1.90 -19.67
C VAL A 75 -17.12 2.09 -21.18
N VAL A 76 -17.57 1.11 -21.97
CA VAL A 76 -17.77 1.31 -23.42
C VAL A 76 -19.04 2.15 -23.61
N ARG A 77 -18.89 3.44 -23.92
CA ARG A 77 -20.01 4.30 -24.33
C ARG A 77 -20.47 3.88 -25.72
N ALA A 78 -21.80 3.82 -25.93
CA ALA A 78 -22.45 3.18 -27.07
C ALA A 78 -22.18 3.79 -28.47
N ASN A 79 -21.25 4.72 -28.65
CA ASN A 79 -20.88 5.28 -29.95
C ASN A 79 -19.46 5.86 -29.88
N PRO A 80 -18.56 5.63 -30.87
CA PRO A 80 -18.89 5.51 -32.29
C PRO A 80 -18.33 4.23 -32.94
N ARG A 81 -19.20 3.48 -33.64
CA ARG A 81 -18.72 2.59 -34.69
C ARG A 81 -18.18 3.47 -35.83
N LYS A 82 -16.86 3.56 -35.99
CA LYS A 82 -16.29 3.98 -37.27
C LYS A 82 -16.60 2.87 -38.28
N LYS A 83 -17.19 3.28 -39.41
CA LYS A 83 -17.41 2.43 -40.59
C LYS A 83 -16.08 1.88 -41.11
#